data_AF-N9GEQ7-F1
#
_entry.id   AF-N9GEQ7-F1
#
_cell.length_a   1.000
_cell.length_b   1.000
_cell.length_c   1.000
_cell.angle_alpha   90.00
_cell.angle_beta   90.00
_cell.angle_gamma   90.00
#
_symmetry.space_group_name_H-M   'P 1'
#
loop_
_entity.id
_entity.type
_entity.pdbx_description
1 polymer ?
#
loop_
_entity_poly.entity_id
_entity_poly.type
_entity_poly.pdbx_seq_one_letter_code
_entity_poly.pdbx_strand_id
1 'polypeptide(L)'
;MSGKWYIEPKEDWFVQHISENKLNCKKDETLFVAMDKETWLKGTGNTGVYAKWEDTHDLLHTFHDQVKGVVVQRPIPDLPSHLPQYIVEDSYQFIHQCAEYMRENIKSKTIAITGTVGKTSTKNYLNLLLQNYGSTYATYGNHNSRTGVKLTLSNAMVEPNYLILETAMSALWMKDGGISQLIRPDIAIITEIGVGQKGYDENQTADFKSRIANGLSVDGQVILNRDIKNYDQLLAYVHRYRVLLHKDLKCKAPLIEPNLRRNLGKWST
;
A
#
# COMPACT_ATOMS: atom_id res chain seq x y z
N MET A 1 -11.83 18.56 -1.62
CA MET A 1 -11.06 18.84 -0.40
C MET A 1 -11.53 20.16 0.18
N SER A 2 -11.87 20.23 1.48
CA SER A 2 -12.40 21.43 2.16
C SER A 2 -11.33 22.22 2.93
N GLY A 3 -10.07 22.19 2.48
CA GLY A 3 -8.97 22.90 3.13
C GLY A 3 -8.79 24.33 2.62
N LYS A 4 -7.88 25.07 3.26
CA LYS A 4 -7.47 26.42 2.83
C LYS A 4 -5.97 26.59 2.97
N TRP A 5 -5.38 27.38 2.09
CA TRP A 5 -3.97 27.76 2.23
C TRP A 5 -3.81 28.79 3.36
N TYR A 6 -2.85 28.54 4.25
CA TYR A 6 -2.34 29.54 5.20
C TYR A 6 -1.12 30.26 4.61
N ILE A 7 -0.27 29.51 3.90
CA ILE A 7 0.76 30.04 3.01
C ILE A 7 0.50 29.41 1.65
N GLU A 8 0.15 30.22 0.65
CA GLU A 8 -0.13 29.76 -0.71
C GLU A 8 1.16 29.40 -1.46
N PRO A 9 1.14 28.33 -2.27
CA PRO A 9 2.24 28.00 -3.14
C PRO A 9 2.31 28.98 -4.33
N LYS A 10 3.47 29.05 -4.98
CA LYS A 10 3.60 29.71 -6.29
C LYS A 10 2.79 28.96 -7.36
N GLU A 11 2.44 29.63 -8.45
CA GLU A 11 1.63 29.07 -9.53
C GLU A 11 2.25 27.82 -10.19
N ASP A 12 3.58 27.76 -10.27
CA ASP A 12 4.36 26.65 -10.86
C ASP A 12 4.71 25.54 -9.85
N TRP A 13 4.22 25.64 -8.62
CA TRP A 13 4.56 24.71 -7.55
C TRP A 13 3.81 23.39 -7.69
N PHE A 14 4.54 22.28 -7.59
CA PHE A 14 3.99 20.94 -7.51
C PHE A 14 4.86 20.02 -6.64
N VAL A 15 4.27 18.92 -6.18
CA VAL A 15 4.95 17.85 -5.45
C VAL A 15 4.82 16.53 -6.21
N GLN A 16 5.75 15.62 -5.98
CA GLN A 16 5.75 14.29 -6.61
C GLN A 16 5.70 13.16 -5.57
N HIS A 17 5.72 13.52 -4.29
CA HIS A 17 5.73 12.56 -3.20
C HIS A 17 4.87 13.06 -2.03
N ILE A 18 4.09 12.18 -1.42
CA ILE A 18 3.28 12.42 -0.23
C ILE A 18 3.76 11.46 0.86
N SER A 19 4.03 11.98 2.05
CA SER A 19 4.50 11.20 3.20
C SER A 19 3.90 11.74 4.50
N GLU A 20 3.65 10.85 5.45
CA GLU A 20 3.28 11.14 6.83
C GLU A 20 4.43 10.88 7.83
N ASN A 21 5.57 10.40 7.34
CA ASN A 21 6.72 10.03 8.14
C ASN A 21 7.98 10.74 7.64
N LYS A 22 8.67 11.48 8.52
CA LYS A 22 9.86 12.26 8.20
C LYS A 22 10.98 11.41 7.56
N LEU A 23 11.08 10.13 7.94
CA LEU A 23 12.10 9.22 7.41
C LEU A 23 11.87 8.86 5.94
N ASN A 24 10.66 9.08 5.42
CA ASN A 24 10.31 8.81 4.02
C ASN A 24 10.21 10.11 3.20
N CYS A 25 10.63 11.25 3.75
CA CYS A 25 10.66 12.51 3.01
C CYS A 25 11.79 12.49 1.97
N LYS A 26 11.44 12.87 0.75
CA LYS A 26 12.36 13.21 -0.33
C LYS A 26 12.45 14.73 -0.42
N LYS A 27 13.67 15.25 -0.26
CA LYS A 27 13.95 16.68 -0.30
C LYS A 27 13.41 17.29 -1.59
N ASP A 28 12.76 18.45 -1.49
CA ASP A 28 12.21 19.21 -2.61
C ASP A 28 11.12 18.48 -3.46
N GLU A 29 10.64 17.32 -3.02
CA GLU A 29 9.59 16.56 -3.71
C GLU A 29 8.36 16.30 -2.83
N THR A 30 8.52 16.39 -1.50
CA THR A 30 7.53 15.87 -0.55
C THR A 30 6.51 16.92 -0.10
N LEU A 31 5.24 16.59 -0.23
CA LEU A 31 4.15 17.14 0.57
C LEU A 31 4.00 16.32 1.84
N PHE A 32 4.39 16.89 2.98
CA PHE A 32 4.30 16.19 4.26
C PHE A 32 2.93 16.38 4.89
N VAL A 33 2.28 15.29 5.28
CA VAL A 33 0.98 15.31 5.95
C VAL A 33 1.18 15.13 7.44
N ALA A 34 1.11 16.24 8.18
CA ALA A 34 1.20 16.22 9.63
C ALA A 34 -0.14 15.82 10.26
N MET A 35 -0.08 15.05 11.33
CA MET A 35 -1.25 14.49 12.01
C MET A 35 -1.01 14.47 13.53
N ASP A 36 -2.00 14.94 14.27
CA ASP A 36 -2.05 14.70 15.70
C ASP A 36 -2.38 13.21 16.00
N LYS A 37 -2.21 12.82 17.26
CA LYS A 37 -2.42 11.44 17.70
C LYS A 37 -3.88 11.01 17.58
N GLU A 38 -4.84 11.89 17.85
CA GLU A 38 -6.26 11.54 17.81
C GLU A 38 -6.70 11.21 16.39
N THR A 39 -6.35 12.08 15.45
CA THR A 39 -6.58 11.95 14.01
C THR A 39 -5.92 10.69 13.47
N TRP A 40 -4.66 10.44 13.85
CA TRP A 40 -3.97 9.22 13.44
C TRP A 40 -4.63 7.96 14.00
N LEU A 41 -5.02 7.92 15.27
CA LEU A 41 -5.68 6.76 15.87
C LEU A 41 -7.05 6.49 15.24
N LYS A 42 -7.87 7.54 15.09
CA LYS A 42 -9.18 7.46 14.42
C LYS A 42 -9.02 6.98 12.98
N GLY A 43 -8.08 7.57 12.25
CA GLY A 43 -7.81 7.26 10.86
C GLY A 43 -7.24 5.87 10.62
N THR A 44 -6.34 5.39 11.49
CA THR A 44 -5.68 4.07 11.37
C THR A 44 -6.47 2.92 12.03
N GLY A 45 -7.26 3.21 13.05
CA GLY A 45 -7.89 2.21 13.91
C GLY A 45 -6.89 1.42 14.75
N ASN A 46 -5.65 1.90 14.89
CA ASN A 46 -4.63 1.23 15.69
C ASN A 46 -4.96 1.32 17.19
N THR A 47 -4.74 0.23 17.92
CA THR A 47 -5.00 0.14 19.36
C THR A 47 -3.85 -0.57 20.09
N GLY A 48 -3.82 -0.47 21.42
CA GLY A 48 -2.86 -1.16 22.27
C GLY A 48 -1.39 -0.82 21.93
N VAL A 49 -0.56 -1.86 21.75
CA VAL A 49 0.88 -1.69 21.46
C VAL A 49 1.16 -1.01 20.13
N TYR A 50 0.18 -0.98 19.22
CA TYR A 50 0.27 -0.34 17.91
C TYR A 50 -0.23 1.12 17.93
N ALA A 51 -0.70 1.64 19.07
CA ALA A 51 -1.26 2.99 19.22
C ALA A 51 -0.19 4.07 19.55
N LYS A 52 1.07 3.83 19.18
CA LYS A 52 2.18 4.77 19.42
C LYS A 52 2.27 5.75 18.25
N TRP A 53 1.97 7.02 18.54
CA TRP A 53 2.09 8.13 17.61
C TRP A 53 2.40 9.40 18.40
N GLU A 54 3.33 10.20 17.88
CA GLU A 54 3.66 11.54 18.37
C GLU A 54 3.04 12.55 17.41
N ASP A 55 2.58 13.70 17.91
CA ASP A 55 2.03 14.73 17.05
C ASP A 55 3.12 15.22 16.07
N THR A 56 2.94 14.93 14.78
CA THR A 56 3.97 15.24 13.78
C THR A 56 3.97 16.70 13.36
N HIS A 57 2.99 17.50 13.79
CA HIS A 57 3.02 18.96 13.62
C HIS A 57 4.21 19.56 14.37
N ASP A 58 4.46 19.10 15.61
CA ASP A 58 5.50 19.65 16.47
C ASP A 58 6.91 19.28 15.98
N LEU A 59 7.01 18.24 15.15
CA LEU A 59 8.27 17.80 14.56
C LEU A 59 8.70 18.66 13.36
N LEU A 60 7.79 19.41 12.72
CA LEU A 60 8.08 20.12 11.46
C LEU A 60 9.23 21.12 11.58
N HIS A 61 9.40 21.77 12.73
CA HIS A 61 10.53 22.67 12.98
C HIS A 61 11.89 21.98 12.81
N THR A 62 11.96 20.67 12.98
CA THR A 62 13.22 19.90 12.90
C THR A 62 13.58 19.40 11.50
N PHE A 63 12.64 19.40 10.55
CA PHE A 63 12.88 18.82 9.21
C PHE A 63 12.16 19.54 8.05
N HIS A 64 11.63 20.75 8.27
CA HIS A 64 10.94 21.51 7.22
C HIS A 64 11.78 21.73 5.95
N ASP A 65 13.10 21.80 6.06
CA ASP A 65 14.03 21.90 4.91
C ASP A 65 14.08 20.62 4.03
N GLN A 66 13.40 19.55 4.43
CA GLN A 66 13.32 18.28 3.70
C GLN A 66 12.01 18.10 2.95
N VAL A 67 11.10 19.08 3.02
CA VAL A 67 9.77 19.01 2.42
C VAL A 67 9.53 20.24 1.57
N LYS A 68 8.69 20.10 0.54
CA LYS A 68 8.35 21.18 -0.40
C LYS A 68 7.05 21.89 -0.04
N GLY A 69 6.25 21.29 0.83
CA GLY A 69 5.06 21.86 1.44
C GLY A 69 4.50 20.95 2.51
N VAL A 70 3.51 21.43 3.25
CA VAL A 70 2.89 20.69 4.35
C VAL A 70 1.36 20.76 4.30
N VAL A 71 0.73 19.64 4.64
CA VAL A 71 -0.69 19.57 5.00
C VAL A 71 -0.76 19.42 6.51
N VAL A 72 -1.49 20.32 7.16
CA VAL A 72 -1.52 20.44 8.62
C VAL A 72 -2.94 20.71 9.10
N GLN A 73 -3.22 20.39 10.35
CA GLN A 73 -4.54 20.60 10.96
C GLN A 73 -4.69 21.99 11.59
N ARG A 74 -3.57 22.69 11.75
CA ARG A 74 -3.45 24.01 12.34
C ARG A 74 -2.26 24.74 11.71
N PRO A 75 -2.29 26.09 11.61
CA PRO A 75 -1.12 26.84 11.19
C PRO A 75 0.10 26.51 12.07
N ILE A 76 1.25 26.31 11.44
CA ILE A 76 2.51 26.11 12.16
C ILE A 76 3.28 27.43 12.11
N PRO A 77 3.43 28.14 13.24
CA PRO A 77 4.20 29.37 13.30
C PRO A 77 5.68 29.09 13.03
N ASP A 78 6.46 30.12 12.75
CA ASP A 78 7.94 30.03 12.66
C ASP A 78 8.50 29.02 11.63
N LEU A 79 7.69 28.55 10.69
CA LEU A 79 8.16 27.91 9.46
C LEU A 79 8.57 28.98 8.43
N PRO A 80 9.47 28.66 7.48
CA PRO A 80 9.84 29.61 6.44
C PRO A 80 8.61 30.15 5.69
N SER A 81 8.56 31.47 5.48
CA SER A 81 7.41 32.16 4.87
C SER A 81 7.09 31.74 3.43
N HIS A 82 7.99 31.00 2.78
CA HIS A 82 7.84 30.47 1.43
C HIS A 82 7.43 28.99 1.41
N LEU A 83 7.33 28.31 2.56
CA LEU A 83 6.91 26.92 2.64
C LEU A 83 5.38 26.84 2.65
N PRO A 84 4.74 26.28 1.61
CA PRO A 84 3.28 26.25 1.54
C PRO A 84 2.68 25.42 2.66
N GLN A 85 1.62 25.94 3.27
CA GLN A 85 0.87 25.29 4.34
C GLN A 85 -0.60 25.17 3.95
N TYR A 86 -1.06 23.96 3.70
CA TYR A 86 -2.45 23.67 3.42
C TYR A 86 -3.15 23.18 4.68
N ILE A 87 -4.10 23.96 5.20
CA ILE A 87 -4.83 23.65 6.42
C ILE A 87 -6.04 22.80 6.09
N VAL A 88 -6.18 21.66 6.77
CA VAL A 88 -7.32 20.74 6.64
C VAL A 88 -7.88 20.40 8.02
N GLU A 89 -9.15 20.03 8.10
CA GLU A 89 -9.73 19.59 9.39
C GLU A 89 -9.19 18.22 9.82
N ASP A 90 -9.04 17.29 8.86
CA ASP A 90 -8.61 15.91 9.08
C ASP A 90 -7.53 15.52 8.06
N SER A 91 -6.29 15.49 8.52
CA SER A 91 -5.13 15.12 7.71
C SER A 91 -5.12 13.66 7.26
N TYR A 92 -5.78 12.75 8.00
CA TYR A 92 -5.91 11.37 7.55
C TYR A 92 -6.90 11.26 6.39
N GLN A 93 -7.99 12.03 6.45
CA GLN A 93 -8.94 12.14 5.33
C GLN A 93 -8.29 12.75 4.09
N PHE A 94 -7.37 13.69 4.23
CA PHE A 94 -6.58 14.18 3.10
C PHE A 94 -5.84 13.03 2.38
N ILE A 95 -5.13 12.16 3.12
CA ILE A 95 -4.44 10.99 2.55
C ILE A 95 -5.45 10.04 1.86
N HIS A 96 -6.62 9.85 2.46
CA HIS A 96 -7.67 9.01 1.89
C HIS A 96 -8.20 9.54 0.58
N GLN A 97 -8.50 10.84 0.52
CA GLN A 97 -9.00 11.52 -0.68
C GLN A 97 -7.96 11.53 -1.79
N CYS A 98 -6.67 11.70 -1.48
CA CYS A 98 -5.60 11.54 -2.48
C CYS A 98 -5.60 10.12 -3.06
N ALA A 99 -5.73 9.10 -2.21
CA ALA A 99 -5.73 7.72 -2.68
C ALA A 99 -6.97 7.39 -3.53
N GLU A 100 -8.16 7.89 -3.13
CA GLU A 100 -9.41 7.77 -3.91
C GLU A 100 -9.27 8.43 -5.27
N TYR A 101 -8.84 9.69 -5.29
CA TYR A 101 -8.62 10.45 -6.51
C TYR A 101 -7.66 9.70 -7.45
N MET A 102 -6.53 9.22 -6.91
CA MET A 102 -5.58 8.46 -7.72
C MET A 102 -6.20 7.19 -8.29
N ARG A 103 -6.95 6.41 -7.51
CA ARG A 103 -7.60 5.20 -8.04
C ARG A 103 -8.66 5.50 -9.08
N GLU A 104 -9.38 6.60 -8.97
CA GLU A 104 -10.42 6.98 -9.94
C GLU A 104 -9.83 7.46 -11.27
N ASN A 105 -8.62 8.01 -11.25
CA ASN A 105 -8.03 8.68 -12.41
C ASN A 105 -6.93 7.87 -13.12
N ILE A 106 -6.19 6.98 -12.42
CA ILE A 106 -5.14 6.18 -13.07
C ILE A 106 -5.67 4.91 -13.72
N LYS A 107 -5.18 4.59 -14.91
CA LYS A 107 -5.53 3.37 -15.66
C LYS A 107 -4.57 2.20 -15.43
N SER A 108 -3.72 2.29 -14.42
CA SER A 108 -2.74 1.27 -14.06
C SER A 108 -3.39 -0.09 -13.82
N LYS A 109 -2.79 -1.15 -14.37
CA LYS A 109 -3.12 -2.53 -14.01
C LYS A 109 -2.67 -2.78 -12.58
N THR A 110 -3.62 -2.98 -11.68
CA THR A 110 -3.38 -3.01 -10.24
C THR A 110 -3.27 -4.44 -9.72
N ILE A 111 -2.13 -4.80 -9.15
CA ILE A 111 -1.82 -6.12 -8.63
C ILE A 111 -1.66 -6.02 -7.11
N ALA A 112 -2.59 -6.59 -6.34
CA ALA A 112 -2.53 -6.59 -4.89
C ALA A 112 -2.05 -7.95 -4.36
N ILE A 113 -1.12 -7.95 -3.41
CA ILE A 113 -0.48 -9.17 -2.90
C ILE A 113 -0.69 -9.24 -1.39
N THR A 114 -1.19 -10.36 -0.90
CA THR A 114 -1.21 -10.68 0.53
C THR A 114 -0.74 -12.10 0.79
N GLY A 115 -0.53 -12.41 2.07
CA GLY A 115 -0.03 -13.68 2.55
C GLY A 115 0.63 -13.53 3.92
N THR A 116 0.85 -14.62 4.64
CA THR A 116 1.67 -14.60 5.86
C THR A 116 3.13 -14.44 5.48
N VAL A 117 3.62 -15.24 4.54
CA VAL A 117 4.99 -15.23 4.00
C VAL A 117 4.96 -15.01 2.49
N GLY A 118 6.06 -14.51 1.90
CA GLY A 118 6.24 -14.42 0.44
C GLY A 118 5.79 -13.10 -0.21
N LYS A 119 4.97 -12.28 0.47
CA LYS A 119 4.47 -10.99 -0.04
C LYS A 119 5.54 -10.10 -0.69
N THR A 120 6.58 -9.74 0.07
CA THR A 120 7.63 -8.81 -0.38
C THR A 120 8.47 -9.40 -1.50
N SER A 121 8.80 -10.69 -1.43
CA SER A 121 9.53 -11.38 -2.49
C SER A 121 8.72 -11.39 -3.79
N THR A 122 7.45 -11.78 -3.73
CA THR A 122 6.55 -11.77 -4.90
C THR A 122 6.39 -10.36 -5.48
N LYS A 123 6.20 -9.34 -4.63
CA LYS A 123 6.15 -7.93 -5.06
C LYS A 123 7.43 -7.53 -5.79
N ASN A 124 8.60 -7.83 -5.22
CA ASN A 124 9.88 -7.44 -5.81
C ASN A 124 10.14 -8.16 -7.15
N TYR A 125 9.83 -9.45 -7.24
CA TYR A 125 9.94 -10.19 -8.50
C TYR A 125 8.99 -9.65 -9.57
N LEU A 126 7.73 -9.39 -9.22
CA LEU A 126 6.78 -8.79 -10.17
C LEU A 126 7.23 -7.40 -10.61
N ASN A 127 7.74 -6.58 -9.69
CA ASN A 127 8.26 -5.25 -10.02
C ASN A 127 9.41 -5.34 -11.04
N LEU A 128 10.37 -6.24 -10.82
CA LEU A 128 11.48 -6.45 -11.75
C LEU A 128 11.01 -6.98 -13.11
N LEU A 129 10.08 -7.93 -13.12
CA LEU A 129 9.59 -8.55 -14.36
C LEU A 129 8.76 -7.58 -15.20
N LEU A 130 7.82 -6.86 -14.58
CA LEU A 130 6.88 -5.98 -15.26
C LEU A 130 7.53 -4.70 -15.81
N GLN A 131 8.67 -4.28 -15.26
CA GLN A 131 9.48 -3.20 -15.83
C GLN A 131 9.92 -3.47 -17.28
N ASN A 132 9.98 -4.73 -17.73
CA ASN A 132 10.26 -5.07 -19.13
C ASN A 132 9.07 -4.79 -20.08
N TYR A 133 7.88 -4.55 -19.54
CA TYR A 133 6.64 -4.37 -20.30
C TYR A 133 6.02 -2.99 -20.11
N GLY A 134 6.42 -2.23 -19.09
CA GLY A 134 5.92 -0.89 -18.85
C GLY A 134 6.38 -0.28 -17.54
N SER A 135 6.08 1.00 -17.34
CA SER A 135 6.37 1.69 -16.09
C SER A 135 5.65 0.99 -14.93
N THR A 136 6.36 0.77 -13.83
CA THR A 136 5.84 0.03 -12.69
C THR A 136 6.09 0.82 -11.41
N TYR A 137 5.07 0.94 -10.57
CA TYR A 137 5.18 1.49 -9.24
C TYR A 137 4.76 0.44 -8.21
N ALA A 138 5.58 0.20 -7.20
CA ALA A 138 5.35 -0.84 -6.21
C ALA A 138 5.45 -0.28 -4.78
N THR A 139 4.72 -0.90 -3.84
CA THR A 139 4.81 -0.58 -2.42
C THR A 139 6.26 -0.51 -1.94
N TYR A 140 6.66 0.64 -1.40
CA TYR A 140 7.98 0.88 -0.85
C TYR A 140 8.09 0.37 0.59
N GLY A 141 9.25 -0.22 0.94
CA GLY A 141 9.53 -0.70 2.29
C GLY A 141 8.42 -1.60 2.86
N ASN A 142 7.94 -1.25 4.05
CA ASN A 142 6.88 -1.97 4.77
C ASN A 142 5.51 -1.25 4.73
N HIS A 143 5.25 -0.42 3.70
CA HIS A 143 4.00 0.35 3.53
C HIS A 143 2.80 -0.53 3.15
N ASN A 144 2.61 -1.64 3.85
CA ASN A 144 1.60 -2.65 3.59
C ASN A 144 0.40 -2.56 4.55
N SER A 145 0.40 -1.58 5.47
CA SER A 145 -0.74 -1.24 6.32
C SER A 145 -1.82 -0.49 5.54
N ARG A 146 -2.99 -0.31 6.15
CA ARG A 146 -4.08 0.49 5.55
C ARG A 146 -3.63 1.91 5.14
N THR A 147 -2.74 2.53 5.91
CA THR A 147 -2.20 3.86 5.62
C THR A 147 -1.10 3.80 4.56
N GLY A 148 -0.17 2.85 4.68
CA GLY A 148 0.92 2.68 3.72
C GLY A 148 0.42 2.37 2.31
N VAL A 149 -0.64 1.58 2.19
CA VAL A 149 -1.26 1.28 0.89
C VAL A 149 -1.91 2.53 0.29
N LYS A 150 -2.59 3.36 1.10
CA LYS A 150 -3.12 4.65 0.63
C LYS A 150 -2.01 5.53 0.10
N LEU A 151 -0.90 5.65 0.83
CA LEU A 151 0.24 6.47 0.41
C LEU A 151 0.92 5.92 -0.83
N THR A 152 1.05 4.60 -0.95
CA THR A 152 1.55 3.98 -2.19
C THR A 152 0.67 4.39 -3.38
N LEU A 153 -0.65 4.33 -3.22
CA LEU A 153 -1.61 4.72 -4.24
C LEU A 153 -1.58 6.23 -4.53
N SER A 154 -1.54 7.08 -3.50
CA SER A 154 -1.42 8.54 -3.63
C SER A 154 -0.14 8.97 -4.35
N ASN A 155 0.93 8.17 -4.26
CA ASN A 155 2.22 8.42 -4.91
C ASN A 155 2.34 7.83 -6.33
N ALA A 156 1.30 7.16 -6.84
CA ALA A 156 1.28 6.65 -8.22
C ALA A 156 1.01 7.78 -9.25
N MET A 157 1.54 8.99 -9.00
CA MET A 157 1.22 10.24 -9.70
C MET A 157 1.63 10.26 -11.18
N VAL A 158 2.61 9.43 -11.56
CA VAL A 158 3.10 9.30 -12.95
C VAL A 158 2.31 8.27 -13.78
N GLU A 159 1.12 7.87 -13.32
CA GLU A 159 0.23 6.89 -13.96
C GLU A 159 1.01 5.67 -14.51
N PRO A 160 1.60 4.84 -13.63
CA PRO A 160 2.40 3.70 -14.08
C PRO A 160 1.52 2.71 -14.87
N ASN A 161 2.08 1.99 -15.83
CA ASN A 161 1.34 0.89 -16.48
C ASN A 161 0.92 -0.18 -15.47
N TYR A 162 1.76 -0.46 -14.48
CA TYR A 162 1.52 -1.45 -13.43
C TYR A 162 1.65 -0.86 -12.03
N LEU A 163 0.66 -1.11 -11.16
CA LEU A 163 0.67 -0.72 -9.75
C LEU A 163 0.67 -1.97 -8.87
N ILE A 164 1.76 -2.23 -8.13
CA ILE A 164 1.92 -3.43 -7.30
C ILE A 164 1.79 -3.05 -5.82
N LEU A 165 0.73 -3.54 -5.18
CA LEU A 165 0.38 -3.20 -3.80
C LEU A 165 0.64 -4.39 -2.88
N GLU A 166 1.59 -4.26 -1.96
CA GLU A 166 1.74 -5.21 -0.86
C GLU A 166 0.72 -4.89 0.24
N THR A 167 -0.08 -5.87 0.66
CA THR A 167 -1.15 -5.67 1.65
C THR A 167 -1.00 -6.66 2.81
N ALA A 168 -0.85 -6.13 4.02
CA ALA A 168 -0.84 -6.91 5.25
C ALA A 168 -2.26 -7.22 5.72
N MET A 169 -2.39 -8.12 6.70
CA MET A 169 -3.68 -8.41 7.33
C MET A 169 -4.29 -7.15 7.98
N SER A 170 -3.45 -6.25 8.50
CA SER A 170 -3.84 -4.94 9.04
C SER A 170 -4.42 -3.98 8.00
N ALA A 171 -4.31 -4.28 6.70
CA ALA A 171 -5.00 -3.53 5.66
C ALA A 171 -6.40 -4.12 5.34
N LEU A 172 -6.68 -5.36 5.74
CA LEU A 172 -7.86 -6.14 5.35
C LEU A 172 -8.79 -6.52 6.52
N TRP A 173 -8.37 -6.29 7.77
CA TRP A 173 -9.06 -6.80 8.98
C TRP A 173 -10.47 -6.24 9.24
N MET A 174 -10.84 -5.10 8.65
CA MET A 174 -12.18 -4.52 8.82
C MET A 174 -13.25 -5.34 8.11
N LYS A 175 -14.46 -5.40 8.69
CA LYS A 175 -15.56 -6.26 8.22
C LYS A 175 -15.97 -5.99 6.77
N ASP A 176 -15.93 -4.74 6.31
CA ASP A 176 -16.31 -4.34 4.95
C ASP A 176 -15.17 -4.54 3.91
N GLY A 177 -14.18 -5.37 4.22
CA GLY A 177 -13.06 -5.72 3.32
C GLY A 177 -11.87 -4.76 3.35
N GLY A 178 -11.85 -3.82 4.29
CA GLY A 178 -10.72 -2.93 4.54
C GLY A 178 -10.34 -2.10 3.30
N ILE A 179 -9.04 -2.07 2.97
CA ILE A 179 -8.52 -1.24 1.86
C ILE A 179 -8.88 -1.80 0.47
N SER A 180 -9.38 -3.03 0.37
CA SER A 180 -9.59 -3.72 -0.92
C SER A 180 -10.53 -2.95 -1.84
N GLN A 181 -11.65 -2.43 -1.31
CA GLN A 181 -12.61 -1.63 -2.08
C GLN A 181 -12.03 -0.31 -2.58
N LEU A 182 -11.05 0.26 -1.87
CA LEU A 182 -10.33 1.45 -2.34
C LEU A 182 -9.37 1.10 -3.47
N ILE A 183 -8.57 0.04 -3.33
CA ILE A 183 -7.50 -0.25 -4.30
C ILE A 183 -8.00 -0.93 -5.58
N ARG A 184 -9.19 -1.53 -5.55
CA ARG A 184 -9.86 -2.15 -6.70
C ARG A 184 -8.93 -2.99 -7.59
N PRO A 185 -8.36 -4.09 -7.09
CA PRO A 185 -7.32 -4.80 -7.81
C PRO A 185 -7.86 -5.46 -9.08
N ASP A 186 -7.03 -5.49 -10.12
CA ASP A 186 -7.21 -6.33 -11.29
C ASP A 186 -6.77 -7.77 -11.02
N ILE A 187 -5.69 -7.92 -10.27
CA ILE A 187 -5.16 -9.22 -9.88
C ILE A 187 -4.91 -9.17 -8.38
N ALA A 188 -5.46 -10.12 -7.64
CA ALA A 188 -5.15 -10.33 -6.25
C ALA A 188 -4.39 -11.65 -6.08
N ILE A 189 -3.28 -11.62 -5.36
CA ILE A 189 -2.42 -12.79 -5.13
C ILE A 189 -2.41 -13.10 -3.64
N ILE A 190 -2.74 -14.35 -3.27
CA ILE A 190 -2.61 -14.84 -1.90
C ILE A 190 -1.49 -15.90 -1.89
N THR A 191 -0.34 -15.54 -1.34
CA THR A 191 0.89 -16.36 -1.42
C THR A 191 0.90 -17.53 -0.44
N GLU A 192 0.49 -17.29 0.81
CA GLU A 192 0.54 -18.28 1.90
C GLU A 192 -0.46 -17.92 3.00
N ILE A 193 -1.00 -18.93 3.69
CA ILE A 193 -1.76 -18.75 4.92
C ILE A 193 -1.12 -19.60 6.03
N GLY A 194 -0.79 -18.94 7.14
CA GLY A 194 -0.34 -19.61 8.35
C GLY A 194 -0.75 -18.81 9.58
N VAL A 195 -0.23 -19.19 10.74
CA VAL A 195 -0.43 -18.45 12.00
C VAL A 195 0.38 -17.14 11.96
N GLY A 196 -0.22 -16.09 11.39
CA GLY A 196 0.52 -14.87 11.01
C GLY A 196 0.62 -13.79 12.08
N GLN A 197 -0.39 -13.65 12.95
CA GLN A 197 -0.44 -12.59 13.97
C GLN A 197 -1.02 -13.14 15.27
N LYS A 198 -0.44 -12.75 16.42
CA LYS A 198 -0.88 -13.19 17.76
C LYS A 198 -2.38 -12.95 17.93
N GLY A 199 -3.10 -14.00 18.35
CA GLY A 199 -4.52 -13.92 18.68
C GLY A 199 -5.48 -14.36 17.57
N TYR A 200 -4.98 -14.73 16.38
CA TYR A 200 -5.80 -15.28 15.30
C TYR A 200 -5.32 -16.65 14.85
N ASP A 201 -6.26 -17.55 14.61
CA ASP A 201 -5.98 -18.86 14.03
C ASP A 201 -5.81 -18.78 12.49
N GLU A 202 -5.47 -19.91 11.87
CA GLU A 202 -5.28 -19.99 10.41
C GLU A 202 -6.57 -19.72 9.62
N ASN A 203 -7.74 -20.09 10.18
CA ASN A 203 -9.04 -19.90 9.52
C ASN A 203 -9.41 -18.42 9.50
N GLN A 204 -9.25 -17.73 10.62
CA GLN A 204 -9.42 -16.28 10.73
C GLN A 204 -8.42 -15.56 9.83
N THR A 205 -7.17 -16.02 9.78
CA THR A 205 -6.16 -15.46 8.87
C THR A 205 -6.56 -15.63 7.41
N ALA A 206 -7.09 -16.80 7.03
CA ALA A 206 -7.63 -17.05 5.69
C ALA A 206 -8.81 -16.13 5.37
N ASP A 207 -9.77 -15.98 6.30
CA ASP A 207 -10.91 -15.09 6.14
C ASP A 207 -10.45 -13.64 5.91
N PHE A 208 -9.57 -13.10 6.77
CA PHE A 208 -9.06 -11.74 6.62
C PHE A 208 -8.31 -11.54 5.30
N LYS A 209 -7.46 -12.50 4.89
CA LYS A 209 -6.70 -12.37 3.64
C LYS A 209 -7.57 -12.52 2.41
N SER A 210 -8.61 -13.34 2.46
CA SER A 210 -9.58 -13.49 1.35
C SER A 210 -10.28 -12.18 1.01
N ARG A 211 -10.42 -11.26 1.98
CA ARG A 211 -11.03 -9.94 1.78
C ARG A 211 -10.28 -9.06 0.78
N ILE A 212 -9.04 -9.40 0.41
CA ILE A 212 -8.36 -8.76 -0.72
C ILE A 212 -9.17 -8.85 -2.02
N ALA A 213 -10.02 -9.87 -2.15
CA ALA A 213 -10.93 -10.07 -3.27
C ALA A 213 -12.24 -9.28 -3.17
N ASN A 214 -12.54 -8.62 -2.05
CA ASN A 214 -13.82 -7.92 -1.86
C ASN A 214 -13.99 -6.72 -2.81
N GLY A 215 -12.90 -6.03 -3.11
CA GLY A 215 -12.88 -4.90 -4.03
C GLY A 215 -12.44 -5.27 -5.44
N LEU A 216 -12.34 -6.55 -5.78
CA LEU A 216 -11.84 -6.98 -7.09
C LEU A 216 -12.61 -6.28 -8.22
N SER A 217 -11.88 -5.79 -9.22
CA SER A 217 -12.49 -5.19 -10.41
C SER A 217 -13.40 -6.18 -11.14
N VAL A 218 -14.28 -5.69 -12.02
CA VAL A 218 -15.32 -6.49 -12.69
C VAL A 218 -14.76 -7.75 -13.37
N ASP A 219 -13.61 -7.63 -14.03
CA ASP A 219 -12.91 -8.75 -14.71
C ASP A 219 -11.67 -9.21 -13.94
N GLY A 220 -11.56 -8.83 -12.68
CA GLY A 220 -10.39 -9.12 -11.88
C GLY A 220 -10.29 -10.61 -11.52
N GLN A 221 -9.07 -11.04 -11.22
CA GLN A 221 -8.75 -12.43 -10.93
C GLN A 221 -8.06 -12.57 -9.58
N VAL A 222 -8.28 -13.71 -8.94
CA VAL A 222 -7.53 -14.11 -7.74
C VAL A 222 -6.63 -15.29 -8.08
N ILE A 223 -5.35 -15.17 -7.72
CA ILE A 223 -4.33 -16.21 -7.82
C ILE A 223 -4.07 -16.75 -6.43
N LEU A 224 -4.32 -18.05 -6.26
CA LEU A 224 -4.12 -18.79 -5.03
C LEU A 224 -2.98 -19.78 -5.20
N ASN A 225 -2.11 -19.86 -4.21
CA ASN A 225 -1.15 -20.96 -4.13
C ASN A 225 -1.90 -22.26 -3.81
N ARG A 226 -1.89 -23.23 -4.74
CA ARG A 226 -2.61 -24.50 -4.62
C ARG A 226 -2.06 -25.42 -3.53
N ASP A 227 -0.79 -25.23 -3.17
CA ASP A 227 -0.08 -26.13 -2.24
C ASP A 227 -0.26 -25.73 -0.77
N ILE A 228 -1.02 -24.66 -0.47
CA ILE A 228 -1.29 -24.25 0.91
C ILE A 228 -2.23 -25.25 1.59
N LYS A 229 -1.97 -25.54 2.86
CA LYS A 229 -2.72 -26.55 3.63
C LYS A 229 -4.23 -26.28 3.69
N ASN A 230 -4.64 -25.01 3.73
CA ASN A 230 -6.04 -24.59 3.85
C ASN A 230 -6.61 -24.07 2.52
N TYR A 231 -6.11 -24.57 1.39
CA TYR A 231 -6.51 -24.15 0.05
C TYR A 231 -8.04 -24.16 -0.13
N ASP A 232 -8.71 -25.28 0.19
CA ASP A 232 -10.16 -25.43 -0.03
C ASP A 232 -10.98 -24.42 0.77
N GLN A 233 -10.54 -24.09 1.98
CA GLN A 233 -11.20 -23.09 2.81
C GLN A 233 -10.97 -21.67 2.28
N LEU A 234 -9.74 -21.35 1.90
CA LEU A 234 -9.44 -20.06 1.28
C LEU A 234 -10.22 -19.88 -0.03
N LEU A 235 -10.31 -20.94 -0.83
CA LEU A 235 -11.10 -21.00 -2.05
C LEU A 235 -12.57 -20.67 -1.77
N ALA A 236 -13.18 -21.32 -0.78
CA ALA A 236 -14.55 -21.05 -0.35
C ALA A 236 -14.74 -19.59 0.08
N TYR A 237 -13.78 -19.02 0.81
CA TYR A 237 -13.84 -17.62 1.24
C TYR A 237 -13.74 -16.62 0.10
N VAL A 238 -12.87 -16.88 -0.89
CA VAL A 238 -12.73 -16.04 -2.08
C VAL A 238 -13.97 -16.12 -2.97
N HIS A 239 -14.61 -17.29 -3.09
CA HIS A 239 -15.83 -17.46 -3.88
C HIS A 239 -17.01 -16.60 -3.42
N ARG A 240 -17.02 -16.15 -2.15
CA ARG A 240 -18.01 -15.19 -1.65
C ARG A 240 -18.04 -13.88 -2.44
N TYR A 241 -16.93 -13.51 -3.10
CA TYR A 241 -16.77 -12.24 -3.81
C TYR A 241 -17.00 -12.33 -5.33
N ARG A 242 -17.68 -13.39 -5.82
CA ARG A 242 -18.00 -13.60 -7.26
C ARG A 242 -16.77 -13.54 -8.18
N VAL A 243 -15.71 -14.20 -7.78
CA VAL A 243 -14.43 -14.16 -8.50
C VAL A 243 -14.36 -15.22 -9.59
N LEU A 244 -13.88 -14.82 -10.79
CA LEU A 244 -13.35 -15.76 -11.77
C LEU A 244 -11.99 -16.28 -11.27
N LEU A 245 -11.99 -17.51 -10.77
CA LEU A 245 -10.75 -18.21 -10.54
C LEU A 245 -10.15 -18.60 -11.88
N HIS A 246 -8.89 -18.28 -12.08
CA HIS A 246 -8.15 -18.84 -13.19
C HIS A 246 -7.97 -20.34 -12.92
N LYS A 247 -8.91 -21.15 -13.43
CA LYS A 247 -8.83 -22.61 -13.40
C LYS A 247 -7.55 -23.01 -14.12
N ASP A 248 -6.70 -23.73 -13.41
CA ASP A 248 -5.51 -24.35 -13.96
C ASP A 248 -4.46 -23.37 -14.51
N LEU A 249 -3.91 -22.53 -13.63
CA LEU A 249 -2.44 -22.46 -13.61
C LEU A 249 -1.92 -23.84 -13.18
N LYS A 250 -1.97 -24.83 -14.08
CA LYS A 250 -0.90 -25.83 -14.17
C LYS A 250 0.35 -25.09 -14.62
N CYS A 251 0.79 -24.12 -13.82
CA CYS A 251 2.17 -23.70 -13.84
C CYS A 251 2.92 -24.87 -13.20
N LYS A 252 3.10 -25.95 -13.98
CA LYS A 252 4.44 -26.46 -14.15
C LYS A 252 5.20 -25.28 -14.77
N ALA A 253 5.55 -24.28 -13.96
CA ALA A 253 6.89 -23.76 -14.10
C ALA A 253 7.71 -25.05 -14.03
N PRO A 254 8.37 -25.52 -15.10
CA PRO A 254 9.51 -26.37 -14.84
C PRO A 254 10.26 -25.58 -13.78
N LEU A 255 10.32 -26.11 -12.55
CA LEU A 255 11.31 -25.70 -11.57
C LEU A 255 12.52 -25.41 -12.43
N ILE A 256 12.90 -24.12 -12.44
CA ILE A 256 14.10 -23.58 -13.04
C ILE A 256 14.95 -24.74 -13.52
N GLU A 257 15.05 -24.93 -14.84
CA GLU A 257 15.64 -26.12 -15.46
C GLU A 257 16.71 -26.78 -14.57
N PRO A 258 16.82 -28.12 -14.53
CA PRO A 258 17.89 -28.82 -13.79
C PRO A 258 19.32 -28.26 -14.03
N ASN A 259 19.51 -27.42 -15.04
CA ASN A 259 20.69 -26.63 -15.33
C ASN A 259 21.08 -25.58 -14.26
N LEU A 260 20.21 -25.09 -13.36
CA LEU A 260 20.69 -24.22 -12.27
C LEU A 260 21.48 -24.98 -11.19
N ARG A 261 21.25 -26.30 -11.04
CA ARG A 261 22.14 -27.16 -10.23
C ARG A 261 23.50 -27.39 -10.90
N ARG A 262 23.63 -27.22 -12.22
CA ARG A 262 24.92 -27.35 -12.92
C ARG A 262 25.83 -26.12 -12.81
N ASN A 263 25.27 -24.94 -12.54
CA ASN A 263 26.05 -23.70 -12.43
C ASN A 263 26.39 -23.27 -10.98
N LEU A 264 25.87 -23.96 -9.97
CA LEU A 264 26.33 -23.79 -8.58
C LEU A 264 27.68 -24.48 -8.29
N GLY A 265 28.21 -25.25 -9.24
CA GLY A 265 29.54 -25.90 -9.15
C GLY A 265 30.67 -25.18 -9.90
N LYS A 266 30.46 -23.95 -10.39
CA LYS A 266 31.45 -23.19 -11.18
C LYS A 266 31.73 -21.76 -10.69
N TRP A 267 31.40 -21.47 -9.43
CA TRP A 267 32.00 -20.32 -8.76
C TRP A 267 33.27 -20.82 -8.09
N SER A 268 34.42 -20.49 -8.67
CA SER A 268 35.71 -20.65 -8.00
C SER A 268 35.68 -19.84 -6.71
N THR A 269 36.01 -20.50 -5.61
CA THR A 269 36.32 -19.91 -4.29
C THR A 269 37.28 -18.74 -4.39
#